data_AF-L0K0L6-F1
#
_entry.id   AF-L0K0L6-F1
#
_cell.length_a   1.000
_cell.length_b   1.000
_cell.length_c   1.000
_cell.angle_alpha   90.00
_cell.angle_beta   90.00
_cell.angle_gamma   90.00
#
_symmetry.space_group_name_H-M   'P 1'
#
loop_
_entity.id
_entity.type
_entity.pdbx_description
1 polymer ?
#
loop_
_entity_poly.entity_id
_entity_poly.type
_entity_poly.pdbx_seq_one_letter_code
_entity_poly.pdbx_strand_id
1 'polypeptide(L)'
;MSTAERSVTYIGVALVFAGLAPTTWLLEPTVGYLISAGMVFPICYLGLVARANRDRMSGSRPHPIVFGLFGLYWIGLLLQFALTGSVSILPYIVLTPVLVVVLFFLVAPAIRTAPRSFLGGLVGAVGALTVLGFVLLVLEHTTSVTFPWTGNNVFGLPGYRIASVYANPNALGFATAVASLSALWGVLETRRPAWGVAFVVVLVGLVLTDATMALAAFLAATVVLFALRSPALGVGFAVLSLLAAVGFLLTETGLSYLTLIIERGGSERLGFWQAALAHAADTPLVGAGFEHEFQTHNSFVAIVLNLGYLVGGVYILAILGSVAVAWRKAWTGSSWHEFVLSMLVLLVAQMLTESFTLGGLSTESWLLATFVGVSLLRGAGNDVPLPDPVRTKETNSTGPTQ
;
A
#
# COMPACT_ATOMS: atom_id res chain seq x y z
N MET A 1 -20.26 18.61 1.42
CA MET A 1 -19.07 17.92 1.98
C MET A 1 -18.44 18.84 3.01
N SER A 2 -18.27 18.35 4.24
CA SER A 2 -17.71 19.16 5.35
C SER A 2 -16.23 19.50 5.13
N THR A 3 -15.70 20.49 5.85
CA THR A 3 -14.27 20.84 5.82
C THR A 3 -13.40 19.67 6.29
N ALA A 4 -13.86 18.88 7.26
CA ALA A 4 -13.17 17.67 7.72
C ALA A 4 -13.11 16.60 6.62
N GLU A 5 -14.23 16.33 5.92
CA GLU A 5 -14.25 15.37 4.80
C GLU A 5 -13.33 15.81 3.65
N ARG A 6 -13.32 17.11 3.30
CA ARG A 6 -12.40 17.66 2.30
C ARG A 6 -10.95 17.45 2.68
N SER A 7 -10.62 17.72 3.94
CA SER A 7 -9.27 17.50 4.46
C SER A 7 -8.85 16.04 4.33
N VAL A 8 -9.73 15.10 4.67
CA VAL A 8 -9.47 13.66 4.56
C VAL A 8 -9.33 13.19 3.10
N THR A 9 -10.11 13.74 2.17
CA THR A 9 -9.91 13.52 0.74
C THR A 9 -8.55 14.03 0.27
N TYR A 10 -8.16 15.24 0.66
CA TYR A 10 -6.85 15.78 0.30
C TYR A 10 -5.68 15.01 0.91
N ILE A 11 -5.84 14.40 2.08
CA ILE A 11 -4.84 13.47 2.62
C ILE A 11 -4.66 12.27 1.68
N GLY A 12 -5.76 11.68 1.19
CA GLY A 12 -5.69 10.56 0.23
C GLY A 12 -4.95 10.94 -1.05
N VAL A 13 -5.21 12.15 -1.58
CA VAL A 13 -4.51 12.70 -2.74
C VAL A 13 -3.03 12.95 -2.45
N ALA A 14 -2.73 13.60 -1.31
CA ALA A 14 -1.38 13.96 -0.91
C ALA A 14 -0.48 12.73 -0.71
N LEU A 15 -1.00 11.63 -0.17
CA LEU A 15 -0.22 10.38 -0.04
C LEU A 15 0.18 9.81 -1.39
N VAL A 16 -0.69 9.88 -2.40
CA VAL A 16 -0.37 9.42 -3.77
C VAL A 16 0.75 10.27 -4.37
N PHE A 17 0.64 11.60 -4.28
CA PHE A 17 1.68 12.49 -4.81
C PHE A 17 2.99 12.45 -4.02
N ALA A 18 2.92 12.32 -2.70
CA ALA A 18 4.10 12.16 -1.85
C ALA A 18 4.87 10.87 -2.19
N GLY A 19 4.17 9.77 -2.44
CA GLY A 19 4.77 8.51 -2.86
C GLY A 19 5.26 8.49 -4.31
N LEU A 20 4.56 9.21 -5.20
CA LEU A 20 4.93 9.36 -6.60
C LEU A 20 6.21 10.20 -6.76
N ALA A 21 6.42 11.23 -5.94
CA ALA A 21 7.49 12.21 -6.16
C ALA A 21 8.90 11.59 -6.25
N PRO A 22 9.33 10.63 -5.40
CA PRO A 22 10.64 9.99 -5.51
C PRO A 22 10.70 8.94 -6.63
N THR A 23 9.56 8.52 -7.14
CA THR A 23 9.43 7.41 -8.08
C THR A 23 8.95 7.86 -9.46
N THR A 24 8.86 9.17 -9.72
CA THR A 24 8.54 9.72 -11.04
C THR A 24 9.80 10.07 -11.80
N TRP A 25 9.77 9.91 -13.13
CA TRP A 25 10.84 10.33 -14.02
C TRP A 25 10.82 11.85 -14.30
N LEU A 26 9.73 12.54 -13.91
CA LEU A 26 9.56 13.99 -14.08
C LEU A 26 10.53 14.81 -13.22
N LEU A 27 11.06 14.18 -12.16
CA LEU A 27 11.89 14.82 -11.16
C LEU A 27 13.17 14.04 -11.00
N GLU A 28 14.27 14.75 -10.76
CA GLU A 28 15.48 14.10 -10.25
C GLU A 28 15.16 13.45 -8.89
N PRO A 29 15.66 12.23 -8.59
CA PRO A 29 15.33 11.51 -7.36
C PRO A 29 15.48 12.37 -6.11
N THR A 30 16.54 13.16 -6.01
CA THR A 30 16.79 14.09 -4.89
C THR A 30 15.66 15.10 -4.71
N VAL A 31 15.18 15.70 -5.80
CA VAL A 31 14.05 16.64 -5.78
C VAL A 31 12.75 15.92 -5.41
N GLY A 32 12.56 14.72 -5.95
CA GLY A 32 11.43 13.85 -5.59
C GLY A 32 11.36 13.53 -4.11
N TYR A 33 12.49 13.18 -3.50
CA TYR A 33 12.61 12.95 -2.06
C TYR A 33 12.35 14.22 -1.23
N LEU A 34 12.86 15.38 -1.66
CA LEU A 34 12.58 16.65 -0.98
C LEU A 34 11.09 17.01 -1.02
N ILE A 35 10.42 16.79 -2.15
CA ILE A 35 8.97 17.02 -2.28
C ILE A 35 8.20 16.05 -1.40
N SER A 36 8.57 14.75 -1.40
CA SER A 36 7.93 13.75 -0.54
C SER A 36 8.09 14.10 0.95
N ALA A 37 9.29 14.48 1.38
CA ALA A 37 9.53 14.95 2.75
C ALA A 37 8.73 16.23 3.06
N GLY A 38 8.68 17.17 2.11
CA GLY A 38 7.89 18.40 2.22
C GLY A 38 6.39 18.14 2.39
N MET A 39 5.86 17.07 1.80
CA MET A 39 4.45 16.68 1.92
C MET A 39 4.03 16.22 3.33
N VAL A 40 4.99 15.93 4.22
CA VAL A 40 4.71 15.68 5.64
C VAL A 40 3.96 16.86 6.28
N PHE A 41 4.38 18.09 6.00
CA PHE A 41 3.79 19.31 6.58
C PHE A 41 2.31 19.53 6.18
N PRO A 42 1.94 19.53 4.89
CA PRO A 42 0.54 19.67 4.50
C PRO A 42 -0.31 18.48 4.98
N ILE A 43 0.21 17.24 4.98
CA ILE A 43 -0.52 16.09 5.53
C ILE A 43 -0.78 16.27 7.05
N CYS A 44 0.22 16.76 7.78
CA CYS A 44 0.09 17.10 9.20
C CYS A 44 -0.98 18.18 9.42
N TYR A 45 -0.92 19.28 8.66
CA TYR A 45 -1.89 20.36 8.72
C TYR A 45 -3.31 19.86 8.43
N LEU A 46 -3.51 19.09 7.36
CA LEU A 46 -4.81 18.51 7.01
C LEU A 46 -5.34 17.56 8.10
N GLY A 47 -4.46 16.78 8.72
CA GLY A 47 -4.79 15.93 9.87
C GLY A 47 -5.26 16.73 11.08
N LEU A 48 -4.58 17.85 11.39
CA LEU A 48 -4.97 18.77 12.46
C LEU A 48 -6.31 19.45 12.17
N VAL A 49 -6.54 19.93 10.94
CA VAL A 49 -7.80 20.55 10.53
C VAL A 49 -8.95 19.56 10.60
N ALA A 50 -8.76 18.32 10.13
CA ALA A 50 -9.75 17.26 10.26
C ALA A 50 -10.08 16.96 11.72
N ARG A 51 -9.10 17.09 12.61
CA ARG A 51 -9.24 16.85 14.05
C ARG A 51 -9.92 17.97 14.81
N ALA A 52 -9.55 19.21 14.56
CA ALA A 52 -10.16 20.38 15.20
C ALA A 52 -11.65 20.49 14.87
N ASN A 53 -12.06 20.07 13.67
CA ASN A 53 -13.44 20.21 13.19
C ASN A 53 -14.36 19.01 13.55
N ARG A 54 -13.92 18.08 14.41
CA ARG A 54 -14.77 16.97 14.88
C ARG A 54 -14.73 16.85 16.40
N ASP A 55 -15.80 17.33 17.04
CA ASP A 55 -16.04 17.32 18.50
C ASP A 55 -16.06 15.92 19.17
N ARG A 56 -15.89 14.84 18.41
CA ARG A 56 -16.04 13.45 18.88
C ARG A 56 -14.83 12.54 18.66
N MET A 57 -13.63 13.08 18.45
CA MET A 57 -12.43 12.25 18.52
C MET A 57 -12.02 12.01 19.97
N SER A 58 -12.90 11.32 20.71
CA SER A 58 -12.57 10.75 22.02
C SER A 58 -11.41 9.76 21.85
N GLY A 59 -10.42 9.88 22.74
CA GLY A 59 -9.05 9.43 22.53
C GLY A 59 -8.87 8.04 21.92
N SER A 60 -8.55 8.02 20.62
CA SER A 60 -8.03 6.82 19.98
C SER A 60 -6.64 6.55 20.52
N ARG A 61 -6.54 5.57 21.43
CA ARG A 61 -5.27 5.16 22.02
C ARG A 61 -4.61 4.11 21.11
N PRO A 62 -3.32 4.26 20.77
CA PRO A 62 -2.59 3.24 20.03
C PRO A 62 -2.45 1.97 20.88
N HIS A 63 -2.32 0.81 20.22
CA HIS A 63 -2.03 -0.44 20.91
C HIS A 63 -0.62 -0.40 21.53
N PRO A 64 -0.47 -0.38 22.87
CA PRO A 64 0.79 -0.02 23.52
C PRO A 64 1.93 -1.00 23.22
N ILE A 65 1.63 -2.30 23.15
CA ILE A 65 2.64 -3.34 22.87
C ILE A 65 3.25 -3.17 21.48
N VAL A 66 2.41 -3.04 20.45
CA VAL A 66 2.89 -2.93 19.06
C VAL A 66 3.59 -1.58 18.83
N PHE A 67 3.10 -0.51 19.48
CA PHE A 67 3.80 0.78 19.46
C PHE A 67 5.16 0.71 20.17
N GLY A 68 5.25 -0.03 21.28
CA GLY A 68 6.51 -0.33 21.96
C GLY A 68 7.51 -1.04 21.06
N LEU A 69 7.07 -1.99 20.24
CA LEU A 69 7.92 -2.63 19.23
C LEU A 69 8.44 -1.64 18.18
N PHE A 70 7.62 -0.69 17.72
CA PHE A 70 8.11 0.38 16.84
C PHE A 70 9.09 1.33 17.53
N GLY A 71 8.89 1.61 18.82
CA GLY A 71 9.86 2.34 19.63
C GLY A 71 11.20 1.60 19.74
N LEU A 72 11.15 0.28 19.98
CA LEU A 72 12.33 -0.57 20.01
C LEU A 72 13.04 -0.66 18.65
N TYR A 73 12.28 -0.73 17.55
CA TYR A 73 12.82 -0.63 16.19
C TYR A 73 13.60 0.68 16.01
N TRP A 74 13.02 1.82 16.40
CA TRP A 74 13.67 3.12 16.28
C TRP A 74 14.93 3.24 17.17
N ILE A 75 14.88 2.74 18.41
CA ILE A 75 16.07 2.64 19.28
C ILE A 75 17.14 1.75 18.64
N GLY A 76 16.73 0.66 17.98
CA GLY A 76 17.61 -0.20 17.19
C GLY A 76 18.33 0.56 16.09
N LEU A 77 17.63 1.42 15.33
CA LEU A 77 18.25 2.28 14.31
C LEU A 77 19.27 3.25 14.92
N LEU A 78 18.96 3.87 16.06
CA LEU A 78 19.90 4.74 16.77
C LEU A 78 21.16 4.00 17.20
N LEU A 79 20.99 2.79 17.75
CA LEU A 79 22.11 1.97 18.19
C LEU A 79 22.97 1.53 17.00
N GLN A 80 22.35 1.15 15.88
CA GLN A 80 23.07 0.86 14.63
C GLN A 80 23.88 2.05 14.14
N PHE A 81 23.30 3.25 14.11
CA PHE A 81 24.02 4.45 13.72
C PHE A 81 25.19 4.73 14.67
N ALA A 82 25.01 4.56 15.98
CA ALA A 82 26.07 4.75 16.96
C ALA A 82 27.23 3.75 16.79
N LEU A 83 26.94 2.52 16.34
CA LEU A 83 27.93 1.46 16.15
C LEU A 83 28.64 1.52 14.78
N THR A 84 27.93 1.96 13.74
CA THR A 84 28.43 1.91 12.36
C THR A 84 28.84 3.28 11.80
N GLY A 85 28.30 4.37 12.34
CA GLY A 85 28.44 5.71 11.75
C GLY A 85 27.76 5.87 10.38
N SER A 86 26.91 4.92 9.97
CA SER A 86 26.38 4.87 8.62
C SER A 86 25.34 5.96 8.34
N VAL A 87 25.70 6.92 7.49
CA VAL A 87 24.87 8.09 7.14
C VAL A 87 23.57 7.70 6.42
N SER A 88 23.53 6.56 5.74
CA SER A 88 22.34 6.04 5.05
C SER A 88 21.19 5.68 6.00
N ILE A 89 21.47 5.50 7.30
CA ILE A 89 20.47 5.19 8.33
C ILE A 89 19.77 6.47 8.84
N LEU A 90 20.43 7.63 8.73
CA LEU A 90 19.92 8.90 9.26
C LEU A 90 18.52 9.29 8.75
N PRO A 91 18.18 9.14 7.46
CA PRO A 91 16.82 9.41 6.99
C PRO A 91 15.77 8.60 7.74
N TYR A 92 16.02 7.32 8.00
CA TYR A 92 15.10 6.46 8.73
C TYR A 92 14.98 6.85 10.20
N ILE A 93 16.09 7.22 10.86
CA ILE A 93 16.07 7.72 12.24
C ILE A 93 15.23 8.98 12.38
N VAL A 94 15.39 9.93 11.45
CA VAL A 94 14.71 11.24 11.52
C VAL A 94 13.26 11.13 11.06
N LEU A 95 12.99 10.44 9.95
CA LEU A 95 11.66 10.41 9.34
C LEU A 95 10.70 9.44 10.02
N THR A 96 11.18 8.32 10.57
CA THR A 96 10.31 7.34 11.27
C THR A 96 9.44 7.98 12.36
N PRO A 97 9.99 8.70 13.35
CA PRO A 97 9.16 9.29 14.41
C PRO A 97 8.22 10.36 13.85
N VAL A 98 8.66 11.14 12.87
CA VAL A 98 7.84 12.16 12.21
C VAL A 98 6.64 11.55 11.49
N LEU A 99 6.89 10.52 10.66
CA LEU A 99 5.84 9.80 9.94
C LEU A 99 4.91 9.07 10.90
N VAL A 100 5.42 8.47 11.98
CA VAL A 100 4.58 7.84 13.01
C VAL A 100 3.69 8.89 13.68
N VAL A 101 4.23 10.03 14.10
CA VAL A 101 3.43 11.12 14.71
C VAL A 101 2.34 11.59 13.75
N VAL A 102 2.71 11.92 12.51
CA VAL A 102 1.77 12.45 11.52
C VAL A 102 0.74 11.39 11.13
N LEU A 103 1.17 10.20 10.72
CA LEU A 103 0.28 9.21 10.15
C LEU A 103 -0.55 8.48 11.21
N PHE A 104 0.01 8.18 12.39
CA PHE A 104 -0.71 7.39 13.40
C PHE A 104 -1.59 8.27 14.29
N PHE A 105 -1.13 9.48 14.65
CA PHE A 105 -1.84 10.32 15.63
C PHE A 105 -2.67 11.44 15.02
N LEU A 106 -2.39 11.86 13.78
CA LEU A 106 -3.16 12.91 13.10
C LEU A 106 -4.03 12.34 11.98
N VAL A 107 -3.43 11.55 11.08
CA VAL A 107 -4.12 11.05 9.89
C VAL A 107 -5.01 9.85 10.18
N ALA A 108 -4.50 8.80 10.83
CA ALA A 108 -5.27 7.57 11.05
C ALA A 108 -6.61 7.80 11.80
N PRO A 109 -6.69 8.68 12.82
CA PRO A 109 -7.98 9.02 13.44
C PRO A 109 -8.92 9.71 12.45
N ALA A 110 -8.40 10.65 11.65
CA ALA A 110 -9.19 11.35 10.64
C ALA A 110 -9.74 10.38 9.58
N ILE A 111 -8.91 9.46 9.06
CA ILE A 111 -9.31 8.41 8.11
C ILE A 111 -10.43 7.55 8.70
N ARG A 112 -10.29 7.07 9.94
CA ARG A 112 -11.30 6.23 10.60
C ARG A 112 -12.67 6.91 10.64
N THR A 113 -12.69 8.23 10.74
CA THR A 113 -13.92 9.00 10.86
C THR A 113 -14.57 9.32 9.51
N ALA A 114 -13.81 9.30 8.41
CA ALA A 114 -14.30 9.56 7.04
C ALA A 114 -13.63 8.65 5.99
N PRO A 115 -13.73 7.31 6.14
CA PRO A 115 -12.95 6.37 5.33
C PRO A 115 -13.25 6.49 3.82
N ARG A 116 -14.53 6.68 3.46
CA ARG A 116 -14.95 6.84 2.07
C ARG A 116 -14.36 8.10 1.41
N SER A 117 -14.20 9.19 2.17
CA SER A 117 -13.61 10.44 1.65
C SER A 117 -12.12 10.26 1.38
N PHE A 118 -11.41 9.57 2.28
CA PHE A 118 -9.99 9.23 2.12
C PHE A 118 -9.77 8.38 0.87
N LEU A 119 -10.49 7.26 0.77
CA LEU A 119 -10.37 6.35 -0.36
C LEU A 119 -10.80 7.02 -1.67
N GLY A 120 -11.80 7.90 -1.64
CA GLY A 120 -12.20 8.65 -2.83
C GLY A 120 -11.07 9.55 -3.37
N GLY A 121 -10.32 10.20 -2.46
CA GLY A 121 -9.14 10.98 -2.84
C GLY A 121 -8.01 10.13 -3.41
N LEU A 122 -7.69 9.02 -2.73
CA LEU A 122 -6.64 8.08 -3.17
C LEU A 122 -6.97 7.47 -4.53
N VAL A 123 -8.16 6.87 -4.67
CA VAL A 123 -8.60 6.22 -5.92
C VAL A 123 -8.77 7.24 -7.04
N GLY A 124 -9.29 8.43 -6.74
CA GLY A 124 -9.42 9.51 -7.72
C GLY A 124 -8.07 9.97 -8.26
N ALA A 125 -7.06 10.15 -7.39
CA ALA A 125 -5.72 10.53 -7.80
C ALA A 125 -5.05 9.44 -8.65
N VAL A 126 -5.05 8.19 -8.19
CA VAL A 126 -4.46 7.07 -8.95
C VAL A 126 -5.20 6.88 -10.28
N GLY A 127 -6.53 6.90 -10.28
CA GLY A 127 -7.33 6.78 -11.49
C GLY A 127 -7.06 7.90 -12.51
N ALA A 128 -6.89 9.14 -12.05
CA ALA A 128 -6.51 10.25 -12.93
C ALA A 128 -5.11 10.04 -13.56
N LEU A 129 -4.14 9.56 -12.79
CA LEU A 129 -2.80 9.23 -13.30
C LEU A 129 -2.85 8.06 -14.30
N THR A 130 -3.68 7.05 -14.03
CA THR A 130 -3.92 5.93 -14.95
C THR A 130 -4.53 6.42 -16.27
N VAL A 131 -5.55 7.28 -16.23
CA VAL A 131 -6.15 7.88 -17.43
C VAL A 131 -5.15 8.74 -18.19
N LEU A 132 -4.34 9.55 -17.50
CA LEU A 132 -3.27 10.31 -18.13
C LEU A 132 -2.29 9.39 -18.87
N GLY A 133 -1.89 8.28 -18.25
CA GLY A 133 -1.11 7.23 -18.89
C GLY A 133 -1.78 6.76 -20.20
N PHE A 134 -3.04 6.34 -20.14
CA PHE A 134 -3.78 5.92 -21.35
C PHE A 134 -3.78 6.97 -22.46
N VAL A 135 -4.01 8.25 -22.12
CA VAL A 135 -4.01 9.34 -23.10
C VAL A 135 -2.63 9.48 -23.75
N LEU A 136 -1.55 9.44 -22.97
CA LEU A 136 -0.18 9.50 -23.51
C LEU A 136 0.13 8.33 -24.44
N LEU A 137 -0.34 7.14 -24.12
CA LEU A 137 -0.18 5.94 -24.96
C LEU A 137 -0.92 6.09 -26.29
N VAL A 138 -2.16 6.60 -26.28
CA VAL A 138 -2.93 6.89 -27.50
C VAL A 138 -2.23 7.96 -28.34
N LEU A 139 -1.69 9.01 -27.71
CA LEU A 139 -0.94 10.05 -28.41
C LEU A 139 0.32 9.50 -29.08
N GLU A 140 1.10 8.67 -28.39
CA GLU A 140 2.29 8.03 -28.96
C GLU A 140 1.91 7.18 -30.18
N HIS A 141 0.86 6.36 -30.05
CA HIS A 141 0.37 5.52 -31.14
C HIS A 141 -0.11 6.31 -32.36
N THR A 142 -0.79 7.44 -32.14
CA THR A 142 -1.38 8.24 -33.22
C THR A 142 -0.40 9.22 -33.87
N THR A 143 0.59 9.71 -33.14
CA THR A 143 1.51 10.75 -33.62
C THR A 143 2.91 10.23 -33.95
N SER A 144 3.23 8.98 -33.59
CA SER A 144 4.59 8.41 -33.64
C SER A 144 5.62 9.20 -32.82
N VAL A 145 5.18 10.16 -31.99
CA VAL A 145 6.02 10.85 -31.02
C VAL A 145 6.26 9.90 -29.87
N THR A 146 7.49 9.43 -29.74
CA THR A 146 7.92 8.65 -28.58
C THR A 146 8.02 9.60 -27.40
N PHE A 147 7.17 9.40 -26.39
CA PHE A 147 7.40 10.05 -25.12
C PHE A 147 8.51 9.27 -24.40
N PRO A 148 9.58 9.91 -23.90
CA PRO A 148 10.63 9.24 -23.11
C PRO A 148 10.14 8.63 -21.77
N TRP A 149 8.83 8.61 -21.61
CA TRP A 149 8.02 8.59 -20.41
C TRP A 149 7.03 7.43 -20.44
N THR A 150 7.01 6.68 -21.54
CA THR A 150 6.27 5.44 -21.67
C THR A 150 7.18 4.28 -21.26
N GLY A 151 6.75 3.57 -20.21
CA GLY A 151 7.51 2.52 -19.56
C GLY A 151 7.65 1.25 -20.41
N ASN A 152 8.13 0.20 -19.75
CA ASN A 152 8.41 -1.12 -20.34
C ASN A 152 7.18 -1.80 -20.94
N ASN A 153 7.45 -2.93 -21.60
CA ASN A 153 6.45 -3.64 -22.36
C ASN A 153 5.30 -4.19 -21.48
N VAL A 154 4.04 -4.06 -21.94
CA VAL A 154 2.85 -4.73 -21.40
C VAL A 154 2.98 -6.22 -21.72
N PHE A 155 2.75 -7.09 -20.73
CA PHE A 155 2.78 -8.56 -20.90
C PHE A 155 4.08 -9.13 -21.47
N GLY A 156 5.21 -8.42 -21.35
CA GLY A 156 6.48 -8.84 -21.96
C GLY A 156 6.47 -8.90 -23.50
N LEU A 157 5.44 -8.37 -24.16
CA LEU A 157 5.34 -8.38 -25.63
C LEU A 157 6.05 -7.14 -26.23
N PRO A 158 7.04 -7.32 -27.12
CA PRO A 158 7.69 -6.21 -27.80
C PRO A 158 6.68 -5.34 -28.55
N GLY A 159 6.66 -4.03 -28.25
CA GLY A 159 5.83 -3.04 -28.97
C GLY A 159 4.54 -2.62 -28.27
N TYR A 160 4.13 -3.29 -27.19
CA TYR A 160 3.07 -2.80 -26.31
C TYR A 160 3.73 -2.17 -25.10
N ARG A 161 3.62 -0.86 -24.85
CA ARG A 161 4.20 -0.19 -23.68
C ARG A 161 3.13 0.35 -22.76
N ILE A 162 3.45 0.51 -21.48
CA ILE A 162 2.55 1.18 -20.52
C ILE A 162 3.05 2.60 -20.33
N ALA A 163 2.24 3.59 -20.71
CA ALA A 163 2.53 4.96 -20.33
C ALA A 163 2.30 5.16 -18.83
N SER A 164 3.34 5.60 -18.11
CA SER A 164 3.31 5.76 -16.66
C SER A 164 4.05 7.01 -16.26
N VAL A 165 3.49 7.79 -15.33
CA VAL A 165 4.24 8.87 -14.67
C VAL A 165 5.24 8.34 -13.64
N TYR A 166 5.18 7.06 -13.29
CA TYR A 166 6.16 6.39 -12.44
C TYR A 166 7.33 5.90 -13.29
N ALA A 167 8.56 6.19 -12.85
CA ALA A 167 9.81 5.69 -13.40
C ALA A 167 9.93 4.17 -13.26
N ASN A 168 9.33 3.58 -12.21
CA ASN A 168 9.34 2.15 -11.95
C ASN A 168 7.95 1.53 -12.24
N PRO A 169 7.83 0.55 -13.15
CA PRO A 169 6.59 -0.19 -13.39
C PRO A 169 5.97 -0.80 -12.12
N ASN A 170 6.80 -1.23 -11.16
CA ASN A 170 6.31 -1.81 -9.91
C ASN A 170 5.61 -0.77 -9.02
N ALA A 171 6.08 0.48 -9.01
CA ALA A 171 5.46 1.55 -8.21
C ALA A 171 4.06 1.89 -8.73
N LEU A 172 3.88 1.91 -10.06
CA LEU A 172 2.55 2.04 -10.67
C LEU A 172 1.66 0.83 -10.34
N GLY A 173 2.19 -0.39 -10.51
CA GLY A 173 1.48 -1.62 -10.19
C GLY A 173 1.01 -1.66 -8.75
N PHE A 174 1.86 -1.28 -7.81
CA PHE A 174 1.50 -1.18 -6.40
C PHE A 174 0.42 -0.12 -6.14
N ALA A 175 0.56 1.09 -6.68
CA ALA A 175 -0.43 2.15 -6.51
C ALA A 175 -1.81 1.75 -7.07
N THR A 176 -1.84 1.14 -8.25
CA THR A 176 -3.06 0.63 -8.89
C THR A 176 -3.65 -0.58 -8.18
N ALA A 177 -2.85 -1.45 -7.58
CA ALA A 177 -3.31 -2.54 -6.70
C ALA A 177 -4.06 -2.02 -5.46
N VAL A 178 -3.46 -1.04 -4.76
CA VAL A 178 -4.08 -0.40 -3.58
C VAL A 178 -5.36 0.32 -3.98
N ALA A 179 -5.34 1.08 -5.08
CA ALA A 179 -6.52 1.78 -5.57
C ALA A 179 -7.63 0.82 -6.02
N SER A 180 -7.29 -0.29 -6.67
CA SER A 180 -8.24 -1.33 -7.10
C SER A 180 -8.95 -1.96 -5.90
N LEU A 181 -8.21 -2.35 -4.87
CA LEU A 181 -8.80 -2.92 -3.66
C LEU A 181 -9.66 -1.89 -2.90
N SER A 182 -9.23 -0.63 -2.87
CA SER A 182 -9.99 0.49 -2.30
C SER A 182 -11.30 0.76 -3.04
N ALA A 183 -11.26 0.73 -4.38
CA ALA A 183 -12.42 0.93 -5.22
C ALA A 183 -13.40 -0.25 -5.11
N LEU A 184 -12.88 -1.48 -5.09
CA LEU A 184 -13.67 -2.70 -4.87
C LEU A 184 -14.41 -2.63 -3.53
N TRP A 185 -13.75 -2.25 -2.44
CA TRP A 185 -14.42 -2.03 -1.17
C TRP A 185 -15.52 -0.97 -1.28
N GLY A 186 -15.25 0.15 -1.97
CA GLY A 186 -16.24 1.19 -2.25
C GLY A 186 -17.47 0.70 -3.00
N VAL A 187 -17.30 -0.21 -3.97
CA VAL A 187 -18.39 -0.89 -4.69
C VAL A 187 -19.22 -1.72 -3.72
N LEU A 188 -18.57 -2.60 -2.94
CA LEU A 188 -19.23 -3.51 -2.01
C LEU A 188 -19.99 -2.77 -0.91
N GLU A 189 -19.48 -1.62 -0.49
CA GLU A 189 -20.00 -0.84 0.61
C GLU A 189 -21.14 0.11 0.21
N THR A 190 -21.09 0.67 -1.01
CA THR A 190 -22.03 1.74 -1.41
C THR A 190 -22.95 1.36 -2.57
N ARG A 191 -22.60 0.32 -3.35
CA ARG A 191 -23.26 -0.05 -4.60
C ARG A 191 -23.40 1.11 -5.62
N ARG A 192 -22.58 2.16 -5.48
CA ARG A 192 -22.63 3.31 -6.40
C ARG A 192 -21.85 3.00 -7.68
N PRO A 193 -22.39 3.35 -8.86
CA PRO A 193 -21.74 3.04 -10.14
C PRO A 193 -20.39 3.74 -10.30
N ALA A 194 -20.21 4.92 -9.71
CA ALA A 194 -18.95 5.67 -9.75
C ALA A 194 -17.76 4.85 -9.21
N TRP A 195 -17.96 4.06 -8.15
CA TRP A 195 -16.91 3.17 -7.63
C TRP A 195 -16.62 2.00 -8.57
N GLY A 196 -17.64 1.50 -9.28
CA GLY A 196 -17.48 0.46 -10.28
C GLY A 196 -16.66 0.94 -11.47
N VAL A 197 -16.97 2.14 -11.98
CA VAL A 197 -16.18 2.78 -13.05
C VAL A 197 -14.74 3.01 -12.60
N ALA A 198 -14.56 3.59 -11.40
CA ALA A 198 -13.22 3.82 -10.85
C ALA A 198 -12.44 2.51 -10.72
N PHE A 199 -13.08 1.45 -10.20
CA PHE A 199 -12.48 0.11 -10.08
C PHE A 199 -12.01 -0.42 -11.43
N VAL A 200 -12.85 -0.35 -12.47
CA VAL A 200 -12.45 -0.78 -13.82
C VAL A 200 -11.24 0.00 -14.30
N VAL A 201 -11.23 1.34 -14.17
CA VAL A 201 -10.11 2.17 -14.63
C VAL A 201 -8.80 1.77 -13.95
N VAL A 202 -8.77 1.68 -12.62
CA VAL A 202 -7.52 1.35 -11.90
C VAL A 202 -7.13 -0.12 -12.04
N LEU A 203 -8.10 -1.03 -12.22
CA LEU A 203 -7.83 -2.44 -12.47
C LEU A 203 -7.21 -2.65 -13.85
N VAL A 204 -7.71 -1.97 -14.89
CA VAL A 204 -7.06 -2.00 -16.21
C VAL A 204 -5.65 -1.43 -16.09
N GLY A 205 -5.46 -0.35 -15.33
CA GLY A 205 -4.12 0.16 -15.00
C GLY A 205 -3.21 -0.93 -14.41
N LEU A 206 -3.68 -1.65 -13.40
CA LEU A 206 -2.94 -2.76 -12.77
C LEU A 206 -2.63 -3.90 -13.75
N VAL A 207 -3.63 -4.37 -14.49
CA VAL A 207 -3.49 -5.51 -15.42
C VAL A 207 -2.53 -5.20 -16.56
N LEU A 208 -2.52 -3.95 -17.02
CA LEU A 208 -1.57 -3.53 -18.03
C LEU A 208 -0.16 -3.38 -17.47
N THR A 209 0.03 -3.23 -16.15
CA THR A 209 1.37 -3.20 -15.57
C THR A 209 2.08 -4.54 -15.66
N ASP A 210 3.39 -4.53 -15.91
CA ASP A 210 4.25 -5.73 -15.80
C ASP A 210 4.54 -6.11 -14.32
N ALA A 211 3.80 -5.53 -13.37
CA ALA A 211 3.98 -5.72 -11.93
C ALA A 211 3.23 -6.96 -11.43
N THR A 212 3.68 -8.14 -11.87
CA THR A 212 3.05 -9.43 -11.53
C THR A 212 2.90 -9.66 -10.04
N MET A 213 3.85 -9.17 -9.22
CA MET A 213 3.80 -9.27 -7.76
C MET A 213 2.73 -8.37 -7.14
N ALA A 214 2.52 -7.17 -7.68
CA ALA A 214 1.45 -6.28 -7.23
C ALA A 214 0.07 -6.87 -7.57
N LEU A 215 -0.06 -7.52 -8.73
CA LEU A 215 -1.27 -8.26 -9.09
C LEU A 215 -1.51 -9.45 -8.15
N ALA A 216 -0.48 -10.24 -7.83
CA ALA A 216 -0.59 -11.35 -6.89
C ALA A 216 -0.98 -10.87 -5.47
N ALA A 217 -0.37 -9.78 -5.00
CA ALA A 217 -0.71 -9.15 -3.71
C ALA A 217 -2.17 -8.64 -3.69
N PHE A 218 -2.63 -8.01 -4.78
CA PHE A 218 -4.02 -7.60 -4.95
C PHE A 218 -4.99 -8.80 -4.90
N LEU A 219 -4.67 -9.89 -5.59
CA LEU A 219 -5.50 -11.11 -5.59
C LEU A 219 -5.57 -11.72 -4.19
N ALA A 220 -4.45 -11.88 -3.49
CA ALA A 220 -4.41 -12.40 -2.12
C ALA A 220 -5.29 -11.57 -1.18
N ALA A 221 -5.18 -10.24 -1.26
CA ALA A 221 -5.99 -9.33 -0.46
C ALA A 221 -7.48 -9.35 -0.81
N THR A 222 -7.80 -9.52 -2.10
CA THR A 222 -9.19 -9.67 -2.59
C THR A 222 -9.82 -10.97 -2.09
N VAL A 223 -9.06 -12.08 -2.09
CA VAL A 223 -9.50 -13.35 -1.48
C VAL A 223 -9.79 -13.17 0.00
N VAL A 224 -8.91 -12.50 0.76
CA VAL A 224 -9.15 -12.22 2.18
C VAL A 224 -10.39 -11.36 2.38
N LEU A 225 -10.57 -10.30 1.56
CA LEU A 225 -11.74 -9.43 1.65
C LEU A 225 -13.04 -10.22 1.43
N PHE A 226 -13.08 -11.05 0.39
CA PHE A 226 -14.25 -11.87 0.11
C PHE A 226 -14.44 -13.00 1.12
N ALA A 227 -13.39 -13.66 1.60
CA ALA A 227 -13.52 -14.71 2.60
C ALA A 227 -14.17 -14.22 3.89
N LEU A 228 -13.92 -12.97 4.28
CA LEU A 228 -14.54 -12.33 5.44
C LEU A 228 -15.98 -11.88 5.17
N ARG A 229 -16.25 -11.32 3.98
CA ARG A 229 -17.59 -10.85 3.57
C ARG A 229 -18.56 -11.99 3.27
N SER A 230 -18.07 -13.03 2.59
CA SER A 230 -18.82 -14.18 2.08
C SER A 230 -17.84 -15.33 1.81
N PRO A 231 -17.70 -16.30 2.74
CA PRO A 231 -16.73 -17.39 2.63
C PRO A 231 -16.82 -18.15 1.31
N ALA A 232 -18.03 -18.36 0.78
CA ALA A 232 -18.24 -19.02 -0.50
C ALA A 232 -17.64 -18.24 -1.69
N LEU A 233 -17.81 -16.91 -1.72
CA LEU A 233 -17.17 -16.06 -2.73
C LEU A 233 -15.65 -16.04 -2.56
N GLY A 234 -15.15 -16.01 -1.33
CA GLY A 234 -13.72 -16.06 -1.04
C GLY A 234 -13.08 -17.35 -1.57
N VAL A 235 -13.67 -18.52 -1.25
CA VAL A 235 -13.23 -19.82 -1.77
C VAL A 235 -13.34 -19.86 -3.30
N GLY A 236 -14.46 -19.40 -3.87
CA GLY A 236 -14.64 -19.33 -5.31
C GLY A 236 -13.55 -18.51 -6.00
N PHE A 237 -13.25 -17.32 -5.49
CA PHE A 237 -12.19 -16.46 -6.02
C PHE A 237 -10.79 -17.09 -5.85
N ALA A 238 -10.53 -17.76 -4.73
CA ALA A 238 -9.27 -18.46 -4.50
C ALA A 238 -9.06 -19.59 -5.50
N VAL A 239 -10.10 -20.42 -5.73
CA VAL A 239 -10.07 -21.51 -6.71
C VAL A 239 -9.89 -20.96 -8.13
N LEU A 240 -10.65 -19.93 -8.51
CA LEU A 240 -10.51 -19.31 -9.83
C LEU A 240 -9.13 -18.70 -10.05
N SER A 241 -8.57 -18.04 -9.03
CA SER A 241 -7.22 -17.47 -9.09
C SER A 241 -6.15 -18.56 -9.23
N LEU A 242 -6.30 -19.68 -8.51
CA LEU A 242 -5.43 -20.83 -8.62
C LEU A 242 -5.51 -21.46 -10.01
N LEU A 243 -6.72 -21.67 -10.53
CA LEU A 243 -6.93 -22.22 -11.87
C LEU A 243 -6.35 -21.31 -12.96
N ALA A 244 -6.52 -19.99 -12.83
CA ALA A 244 -5.94 -19.03 -13.76
C ALA A 244 -4.40 -19.04 -13.69
N ALA A 245 -3.82 -19.09 -12.49
CA ALA A 245 -2.37 -19.16 -12.31
C ALA A 245 -1.77 -20.47 -12.89
N VAL A 246 -2.39 -21.62 -12.60
CA VAL A 246 -1.99 -22.91 -13.16
C VAL A 246 -2.16 -22.90 -14.68
N GLY A 247 -3.30 -22.41 -15.18
CA GLY A 247 -3.55 -22.29 -16.61
C GLY A 247 -2.50 -21.43 -17.33
N PHE A 248 -2.10 -20.30 -16.74
CA PHE A 248 -1.01 -19.47 -17.24
C PHE A 248 0.32 -20.23 -17.25
N LEU A 249 0.69 -20.89 -16.14
CA LEU A 249 1.94 -21.65 -16.04
C LEU A 249 2.02 -22.83 -17.01
N LEU A 250 0.89 -23.33 -17.51
CA LEU A 250 0.84 -24.37 -18.54
C LEU A 250 1.02 -23.84 -19.97
N THR A 251 1.02 -22.52 -20.18
CA THR A 251 1.33 -21.91 -21.48
C THR A 251 2.83 -21.86 -21.73
N GLU A 252 3.26 -21.79 -23.00
CA GLU A 252 4.67 -21.59 -23.36
C GLU A 252 5.25 -20.31 -22.74
N THR A 253 4.45 -19.23 -22.69
CA THR A 253 4.81 -17.96 -22.06
C THR A 253 5.00 -18.13 -20.55
N GLY A 254 4.10 -18.85 -19.88
CA GLY A 254 4.19 -19.10 -18.44
C GLY A 254 5.36 -19.99 -18.05
N LEU A 255 5.65 -21.03 -18.83
CA LEU A 255 6.84 -21.86 -18.66
C LEU A 255 8.13 -21.07 -18.87
N SER A 256 8.20 -20.25 -19.93
CA SER A 256 9.35 -19.37 -20.19
C SER A 256 9.56 -18.38 -19.03
N TYR A 257 8.48 -17.82 -18.50
CA TYR A 257 8.52 -16.92 -17.34
C TYR A 257 9.00 -17.64 -16.07
N LEU A 258 8.52 -18.87 -15.82
CA LEU A 258 8.96 -19.68 -14.67
C LEU A 258 10.45 -20.02 -14.76
N THR A 259 10.92 -20.43 -15.93
CA THR A 259 12.35 -20.67 -16.19
C THR A 259 13.16 -19.40 -15.96
N LEU A 260 12.70 -18.25 -16.43
CA LEU A 260 13.37 -16.96 -16.20
C LEU A 260 13.42 -16.59 -14.71
N ILE A 261 12.36 -16.83 -13.94
CA ILE A 261 12.36 -16.65 -12.48
C ILE A 261 13.36 -17.58 -11.81
N ILE A 262 13.39 -18.86 -12.18
CA ILE A 262 14.26 -19.85 -11.53
C ILE A 262 15.73 -19.61 -11.89
N GLU A 263 16.02 -19.38 -13.17
CA GLU A 263 17.40 -19.28 -13.70
C GLU A 263 18.04 -17.91 -13.43
N ARG A 264 17.33 -16.80 -13.66
CA ARG A 264 17.88 -15.44 -13.39
C ARG A 264 17.53 -14.93 -12.00
N GLY A 265 16.38 -15.30 -11.46
CA GLY A 265 15.90 -14.81 -10.16
C GLY A 265 16.29 -15.71 -9.00
N GLY A 266 16.26 -17.03 -9.16
CA GLY A 266 16.38 -17.99 -8.06
C GLY A 266 17.82 -18.23 -7.64
N SER A 267 18.67 -18.70 -8.56
CA SER A 267 20.05 -19.10 -8.26
C SER A 267 20.94 -17.95 -7.78
N GLU A 268 20.89 -16.81 -8.48
CA GLU A 268 21.67 -15.60 -8.13
C GLU A 268 21.18 -14.96 -6.82
N ARG A 269 19.87 -14.85 -6.61
CA ARG A 269 19.32 -14.29 -5.36
C ARG A 269 19.52 -15.22 -4.17
N LEU A 270 19.45 -16.53 -4.36
CA LEU A 270 19.70 -17.50 -3.28
C LEU A 270 21.15 -17.44 -2.81
N GLY A 271 22.13 -17.41 -3.72
CA GLY A 271 23.54 -17.25 -3.36
C GLY A 271 23.79 -15.92 -2.63
N PHE A 272 23.17 -14.84 -3.12
CA PHE A 272 23.21 -13.54 -2.47
C PHE A 272 22.59 -13.56 -1.06
N TRP A 273 21.40 -14.15 -0.89
CA TRP A 273 20.74 -14.26 0.41
C TRP A 273 21.56 -15.12 1.38
N GLN A 274 22.18 -16.21 0.92
CA GLN A 274 23.05 -17.02 1.77
C GLN A 274 24.23 -16.22 2.31
N ALA A 275 24.93 -15.46 1.45
CA ALA A 275 26.06 -14.62 1.86
C ALA A 275 25.62 -13.52 2.84
N ALA A 276 24.50 -12.85 2.54
CA ALA A 276 23.99 -11.77 3.38
C ALA A 276 23.45 -12.30 4.73
N LEU A 277 22.81 -13.47 4.76
CA LEU A 277 22.36 -14.12 6.00
C LEU A 277 23.53 -14.59 6.85
N ALA A 278 24.60 -15.09 6.23
CA ALA A 278 25.83 -15.44 6.94
C ALA A 278 26.45 -14.20 7.59
N HIS A 279 26.58 -13.10 6.85
CA HIS A 279 27.09 -11.85 7.40
C HIS A 279 26.20 -11.31 8.53
N ALA A 280 24.88 -11.33 8.36
CA ALA A 280 23.95 -10.94 9.41
C ALA A 280 24.03 -11.83 10.66
N ALA A 281 24.52 -13.08 10.54
CA ALA A 281 24.73 -13.97 11.69
C ALA A 281 25.98 -13.60 12.49
N ASP A 282 27.01 -13.14 11.80
CA ASP A 282 28.24 -12.66 12.44
C ASP A 282 28.03 -11.31 13.15
N THR A 283 27.15 -10.45 12.61
CA THR A 283 26.83 -9.13 13.17
C THR A 283 25.32 -8.92 13.38
N PRO A 284 24.67 -9.66 14.30
CA PRO A 284 23.20 -9.76 14.40
C PRO A 284 22.46 -8.45 14.69
N LEU A 285 23.15 -7.44 15.19
CA LEU A 285 22.59 -6.12 15.47
C LEU A 285 22.75 -5.14 14.29
N VAL A 286 23.77 -5.32 13.46
CA VAL A 286 24.09 -4.44 12.33
C VAL A 286 23.50 -4.99 11.03
N GLY A 287 23.52 -6.31 10.87
CA GLY A 287 23.24 -6.96 9.61
C GLY A 287 24.35 -6.70 8.60
N ALA A 288 24.06 -6.93 7.32
CA ALA A 288 24.91 -6.59 6.18
C ALA A 288 24.67 -5.17 5.64
N GLY A 289 24.09 -4.27 6.46
CA GLY A 289 23.32 -3.13 5.99
C GLY A 289 24.09 -1.91 5.44
N PHE A 290 23.65 -1.46 4.25
CA PHE A 290 24.04 -0.27 3.46
C PHE A 290 25.48 -0.19 2.95
N GLU A 291 26.35 -1.11 3.33
CA GLU A 291 27.64 -1.27 2.68
C GLU A 291 27.42 -1.72 1.23
N HIS A 292 28.06 -1.04 0.28
CA HIS A 292 27.76 -1.10 -1.16
C HIS A 292 28.02 -2.48 -1.79
N GLU A 293 28.49 -3.45 -1.00
CA GLU A 293 28.86 -4.78 -1.45
C GLU A 293 27.64 -5.70 -1.65
N PHE A 294 26.50 -5.40 -1.02
CA PHE A 294 25.31 -6.26 -1.09
C PHE A 294 24.06 -5.52 -1.60
N GLN A 295 23.64 -5.78 -2.86
CA GLN A 295 22.37 -5.26 -3.40
C GLN A 295 21.17 -5.97 -2.76
N THR A 296 20.67 -5.44 -1.64
CA THR A 296 19.56 -6.03 -0.88
C THR A 296 18.18 -5.68 -1.43
N HIS A 297 18.07 -5.01 -2.59
CA HIS A 297 16.77 -4.68 -3.14
C HIS A 297 15.96 -5.95 -3.44
N ASN A 298 14.72 -6.00 -2.92
CA ASN A 298 13.60 -6.88 -3.32
C ASN A 298 13.31 -8.11 -2.44
N SER A 299 13.16 -7.93 -1.11
CA SER A 299 12.39 -8.87 -0.25
C SER A 299 12.26 -8.40 1.21
N PHE A 300 11.39 -9.04 2.00
CA PHE A 300 11.34 -8.89 3.46
C PHE A 300 12.66 -9.33 4.12
N VAL A 301 13.37 -10.26 3.48
CA VAL A 301 14.70 -10.71 3.91
C VAL A 301 15.64 -9.50 3.90
N ALA A 302 15.54 -8.60 2.92
CA ALA A 302 16.32 -7.37 2.90
C ALA A 302 16.18 -6.51 4.16
N ILE A 303 15.01 -6.49 4.81
CA ILE A 303 14.82 -5.73 6.05
C ILE A 303 15.68 -6.34 7.15
N VAL A 304 15.71 -7.66 7.24
CA VAL A 304 16.54 -8.41 8.18
C VAL A 304 18.02 -8.31 7.83
N LEU A 305 18.35 -8.32 6.53
CA LEU A 305 19.72 -8.18 6.06
C LEU A 305 20.25 -6.77 6.30
N ASN A 306 19.45 -5.74 6.04
CA ASN A 306 19.87 -4.34 6.17
C ASN A 306 19.91 -3.85 7.61
N LEU A 307 19.12 -4.46 8.50
CA LEU A 307 18.96 -4.01 9.88
C LEU A 307 19.39 -5.09 10.88
N GLY A 308 20.01 -6.17 10.42
CA GLY A 308 20.31 -7.32 11.27
C GLY A 308 19.07 -8.05 11.79
N TYR A 309 19.30 -9.24 12.37
CA TYR A 309 18.26 -10.09 12.93
C TYR A 309 17.50 -9.43 14.07
N LEU A 310 18.17 -8.62 14.89
CA LEU A 310 17.54 -8.00 16.06
C LEU A 310 16.60 -6.86 15.66
N VAL A 311 17.11 -5.84 14.96
CA VAL A 311 16.29 -4.67 14.62
C VAL A 311 15.29 -5.01 13.51
N GLY A 312 15.72 -5.76 12.49
CA GLY A 312 14.84 -6.27 11.44
C GLY A 312 13.77 -7.22 11.98
N GLY A 313 14.12 -8.09 12.94
CA GLY A 313 13.17 -8.99 13.61
C GLY A 313 12.12 -8.23 14.42
N VAL A 314 12.53 -7.22 15.20
CA VAL A 314 11.60 -6.34 15.93
C VAL A 314 10.64 -5.62 14.97
N TYR A 315 11.14 -5.14 13.83
CA TYR A 315 10.32 -4.52 12.80
C TYR A 315 9.27 -5.50 12.25
N ILE A 316 9.68 -6.72 11.86
CA ILE A 316 8.76 -7.76 11.37
C ILE A 316 7.72 -8.10 12.44
N LEU A 317 8.12 -8.25 13.71
CA LEU A 317 7.19 -8.51 14.81
C LEU A 317 6.19 -7.36 14.99
N ALA A 318 6.58 -6.11 14.80
CA ALA A 318 5.68 -4.97 14.85
C ALA A 318 4.64 -5.01 13.70
N ILE A 319 5.07 -5.37 12.48
CA ILE A 319 4.17 -5.55 11.33
C ILE A 319 3.22 -6.72 11.57
N LEU A 320 3.72 -7.90 11.96
CA LEU A 320 2.90 -9.07 12.29
C LEU A 320 1.94 -8.79 13.44
N GLY A 321 2.38 -8.05 14.46
CA GLY A 321 1.53 -7.59 15.56
C GLY A 321 0.40 -6.68 15.08
N SER A 322 0.68 -5.80 14.12
CA SER A 322 -0.33 -4.93 13.50
C SER A 322 -1.36 -5.72 12.70
N VAL A 323 -0.90 -6.71 11.90
CA VAL A 323 -1.77 -7.65 11.19
C VAL A 323 -2.63 -8.45 12.18
N ALA A 324 -2.06 -8.96 13.26
CA ALA A 324 -2.80 -9.71 14.28
C ALA A 324 -3.83 -8.83 15.03
N VAL A 325 -3.56 -7.54 15.21
CA VAL A 325 -4.54 -6.58 15.74
C VAL A 325 -5.66 -6.34 14.71
N ALA A 326 -5.33 -6.12 13.44
CA ALA A 326 -6.31 -5.96 12.37
C ALA A 326 -7.18 -7.20 12.20
N TRP A 327 -6.58 -8.39 12.25
CA TRP A 327 -7.27 -9.67 12.22
C TRP A 327 -8.32 -9.77 13.32
N ARG A 328 -7.92 -9.55 14.57
CA ARG A 328 -8.84 -9.57 15.72
C ARG A 328 -9.99 -8.57 15.57
N LYS A 329 -9.74 -7.40 14.95
CA LYS A 329 -10.77 -6.40 14.67
C LYS A 329 -11.69 -6.78 13.51
N ALA A 330 -11.17 -7.46 12.48
CA ALA A 330 -11.99 -7.91 11.35
C ALA A 330 -13.08 -8.89 11.81
N TRP A 331 -12.77 -9.73 12.81
CA TRP A 331 -13.76 -10.63 13.44
C TRP A 331 -14.89 -9.92 14.18
N THR A 332 -14.84 -8.60 14.40
CA THR A 332 -15.97 -7.85 14.96
C THR A 332 -17.09 -7.60 13.95
N GLY A 333 -16.92 -8.01 12.69
CA GLY A 333 -17.94 -7.88 11.62
C GLY A 333 -18.04 -6.47 11.02
N SER A 334 -17.06 -5.60 11.25
CA SER A 334 -17.03 -4.27 10.64
C SER A 334 -16.37 -4.33 9.25
N SER A 335 -17.10 -3.89 8.22
CA SER A 335 -16.60 -3.87 6.84
C SER A 335 -15.34 -3.03 6.64
N TRP A 336 -15.11 -2.03 7.50
CA TRP A 336 -13.89 -1.23 7.49
C TRP A 336 -12.70 -2.03 8.04
N HIS A 337 -12.90 -2.81 9.11
CA HIS A 337 -11.83 -3.63 9.68
C HIS A 337 -11.43 -4.77 8.73
N GLU A 338 -12.39 -5.38 8.04
CA GLU A 338 -12.13 -6.34 6.96
C GLU A 338 -11.22 -5.74 5.89
N PHE A 339 -11.55 -4.53 5.41
CA PHE A 339 -10.74 -3.82 4.42
C PHE A 339 -9.34 -3.48 4.92
N VAL A 340 -9.21 -2.98 6.15
CA VAL A 340 -7.90 -2.65 6.74
C VAL A 340 -7.02 -3.90 6.83
N LEU A 341 -7.59 -5.05 7.22
CA LEU A 341 -6.86 -6.32 7.20
C LEU A 341 -6.46 -6.72 5.78
N SER A 342 -7.39 -6.70 4.81
CA SER A 342 -7.07 -7.00 3.41
C SER A 342 -5.98 -6.10 2.87
N MET A 343 -5.99 -4.80 3.20
CA MET A 343 -4.96 -3.87 2.77
C MET A 343 -3.60 -4.17 3.41
N LEU A 344 -3.56 -4.54 4.69
CA LEU A 344 -2.33 -5.01 5.33
C LEU A 344 -1.82 -6.32 4.69
N VAL A 345 -2.70 -7.22 4.28
CA VAL A 345 -2.30 -8.43 3.53
C VAL A 345 -1.69 -8.06 2.18
N LEU A 346 -2.29 -7.12 1.43
CA LEU A 346 -1.71 -6.59 0.18
C LEU A 346 -0.30 -6.04 0.43
N LEU A 347 -0.17 -5.17 1.44
CA LEU A 347 1.10 -4.56 1.79
C LEU A 347 2.15 -5.61 2.18
N VAL A 348 1.82 -6.54 3.08
CA VAL A 348 2.76 -7.59 3.51
C VAL A 348 3.12 -8.53 2.35
N ALA A 349 2.17 -8.87 1.48
CA ALA A 349 2.46 -9.66 0.29
C ALA A 349 3.42 -8.92 -0.66
N GLN A 350 3.23 -7.62 -0.87
CA GLN A 350 4.17 -6.78 -1.62
C GLN A 350 5.54 -6.71 -0.94
N MET A 351 5.60 -6.68 0.40
CA MET A 351 6.86 -6.67 1.15
C MET A 351 7.73 -7.91 0.89
N LEU A 352 7.12 -9.04 0.50
CA LEU A 352 7.88 -10.25 0.18
C LEU A 352 8.75 -10.05 -1.05
N THR A 353 8.36 -9.14 -1.93
CA THR A 353 9.03 -8.88 -3.21
C THR A 353 9.70 -7.52 -3.27
N GLU A 354 9.28 -6.56 -2.44
CA GLU A 354 9.84 -5.22 -2.39
C GLU A 354 10.12 -4.80 -0.96
N SER A 355 11.29 -4.21 -0.72
CA SER A 355 11.72 -3.85 0.63
C SER A 355 11.31 -2.42 0.93
N PHE A 356 10.38 -2.24 1.87
CA PHE A 356 10.03 -0.92 2.37
C PHE A 356 9.93 -0.90 3.89
N THR A 357 10.44 0.17 4.47
CA THR A 357 10.57 0.38 5.92
C THR A 357 9.89 1.69 6.33
N LEU A 358 9.47 1.77 7.59
CA LEU A 358 9.04 3.06 8.15
C LEU A 358 10.19 4.06 8.09
N GLY A 359 9.87 5.31 7.76
CA GLY A 359 10.87 6.34 7.46
C GLY A 359 11.29 6.39 5.99
N GLY A 360 10.89 5.39 5.18
CA GLY A 360 10.97 5.47 3.72
C GLY A 360 9.97 6.50 3.17
N LEU A 361 10.37 7.19 2.11
CA LEU A 361 9.54 8.21 1.44
C LEU A 361 8.81 7.66 0.18
N SER A 362 8.88 6.34 -0.03
CA SER A 362 8.21 5.66 -1.14
C SER A 362 6.71 5.46 -0.90
N THR A 363 5.93 5.31 -1.97
CA THR A 363 4.48 5.05 -1.90
C THR A 363 4.13 3.90 -0.95
N GLU A 364 4.90 2.81 -1.02
CA GLU A 364 4.73 1.60 -0.19
C GLU A 364 4.93 1.92 1.29
N SER A 365 5.96 2.70 1.61
CA SER A 365 6.29 3.11 2.98
C SER A 365 5.21 3.99 3.59
N TRP A 366 4.72 4.97 2.83
CA TRP A 366 3.64 5.87 3.24
C TRP A 366 2.32 5.12 3.48
N LEU A 367 1.96 4.21 2.58
CA LEU A 367 0.74 3.42 2.70
C LEU A 367 0.85 2.38 3.83
N LEU A 368 2.01 1.74 4.01
CA LEU A 368 2.26 0.85 5.13
C LEU A 368 2.07 1.58 6.45
N ALA A 369 2.73 2.72 6.63
CA ALA A 369 2.61 3.52 7.85
C ALA A 369 1.15 3.93 8.11
N THR A 370 0.42 4.33 7.07
CA THR A 370 -0.98 4.73 7.18
C THR A 370 -1.86 3.58 7.67
N PHE A 371 -1.80 2.40 7.04
CA PHE A 371 -2.67 1.28 7.38
C PHE A 371 -2.26 0.56 8.67
N VAL A 372 -0.96 0.53 8.99
CA VAL A 372 -0.48 0.13 10.32
C VAL A 372 -1.07 1.08 11.37
N GLY A 373 -0.93 2.39 11.20
CA GLY A 373 -1.51 3.38 12.12
C GLY A 373 -3.01 3.18 12.33
N VAL A 374 -3.78 3.05 11.25
CA VAL A 374 -5.23 2.77 11.31
C VAL A 374 -5.54 1.49 12.07
N SER A 375 -4.80 0.40 11.81
CA SER A 375 -4.99 -0.88 12.49
C SER A 375 -4.70 -0.82 14.00
N LEU A 376 -3.82 0.07 14.46
CA LEU A 376 -3.43 0.14 15.87
C LEU A 376 -4.34 1.02 16.73
N LEU A 377 -5.22 1.84 16.14
CA LEU A 377 -6.13 2.70 16.90
C LEU A 377 -7.23 1.89 17.60
N ARG A 378 -7.25 1.88 18.94
CA ARG A 378 -8.39 1.35 19.69
C ARG A 378 -9.55 2.35 19.64
N GLY A 379 -10.78 1.87 19.44
CA GLY A 379 -11.96 2.72 19.60
C GLY A 379 -12.37 2.78 21.06
N ALA A 380 -12.73 3.96 21.57
CA ALA A 380 -13.73 4.02 22.64
C ALA A 380 -15.07 3.66 21.98
N GLY A 381 -15.93 2.89 22.66
CA GLY A 381 -17.06 2.16 22.09
C GLY A 381 -17.88 2.89 21.03
N ASN A 382 -18.39 2.08 20.09
CA ASN A 382 -19.15 2.41 18.87
C ASN A 382 -18.27 2.55 17.62
N ASP A 383 -18.17 1.42 16.93
CA ASP A 383 -17.75 1.32 15.55
C ASP A 383 -18.46 2.36 14.67
N VAL A 384 -17.75 2.76 13.62
CA VAL A 384 -18.15 3.75 12.60
C VAL A 384 -19.67 3.80 12.42
N PRO A 385 -20.34 4.93 12.69
CA PRO A 385 -21.74 5.07 12.31
C PRO A 385 -21.78 5.05 10.78
N LEU A 386 -22.09 3.88 10.21
CA LEU A 386 -22.50 3.76 8.83
C LEU A 386 -23.92 4.34 8.77
N PRO A 387 -24.16 5.47 8.07
CA PRO A 387 -25.53 5.89 7.82
C PRO A 387 -26.24 4.78 7.03
N ASP A 388 -27.47 4.47 7.45
CA ASP A 388 -28.31 3.39 6.93
C ASP A 388 -28.21 3.25 5.41
N PRO A 389 -28.16 2.01 4.88
CA PRO A 389 -28.42 1.81 3.46
C PRO A 389 -29.76 2.47 3.15
N VAL A 390 -29.74 3.37 2.17
CA VAL A 390 -30.89 4.09 1.62
C VAL A 390 -32.15 3.27 1.89
N ARG A 391 -32.98 3.72 2.86
CA ARG A 391 -34.34 3.21 3.00
C ARG A 391 -34.92 3.32 1.60
N THR A 392 -35.12 2.16 0.98
CA THR A 392 -36.12 2.01 -0.07
C THR A 392 -37.31 2.79 0.44
N LYS A 393 -37.71 3.83 -0.29
CA LYS A 393 -39.04 4.40 -0.09
C LYS A 393 -39.99 3.24 -0.35
N GLU A 394 -40.32 2.50 0.71
CA GLU A 394 -41.62 1.86 0.82
C GLU A 394 -42.61 3.01 0.77
N THR A 395 -43.01 3.36 -0.46
CA THR A 395 -44.30 3.95 -0.72
C THR A 395 -45.34 2.90 -0.32
N ASN A 396 -45.57 2.77 0.98
CA ASN A 396 -46.76 2.12 1.48
C ASN A 396 -47.91 3.13 1.41
N SER A 397 -48.94 2.69 0.70
CA SER A 397 -50.35 2.98 0.91
C SER A 397 -50.82 4.44 0.78
N THR A 398 -51.36 4.75 -0.38
CA THR A 398 -52.78 5.15 -0.43
C THR A 398 -53.51 4.06 -1.19
N GLY A 399 -54.20 3.19 -0.45
CA GLY A 399 -55.11 2.21 -1.03
C GLY A 399 -56.31 2.90 -1.70
N PRO A 400 -57.04 2.20 -2.58
CA PRO A 400 -58.29 2.69 -3.13
C PRO A 400 -59.40 2.43 -2.12
N THR A 401 -60.04 3.50 -1.65
CA THR A 401 -61.37 3.42 -1.05
C THR A 401 -62.28 4.34 -1.83
N GLN A 402 -63.11 3.69 -2.65
CA GLN A 402 -64.47 3.98 -3.11
C GLN A 402 -64.83 5.40 -3.55
#